data_AF-A0A8R1IQ63-F1
#
_entry.id   AF-A0A8R1IQ63-F1
#
_cell.length_a   1.000
_cell.length_b   1.000
_cell.length_c   1.000
_cell.angle_alpha   90.00
_cell.angle_beta   90.00
_cell.angle_gamma   90.00
#
_symmetry.space_group_name_H-M   'P 1'
#
loop_
_entity.id
_entity.type
_entity.pdbx_description
1 polymer ?
#
loop_
_entity_poly.entity_id
_entity_poly.type
_entity_poly.pdbx_seq_one_letter_code
_entity_poly.pdbx_strand_id
1 'polypeptide(L)'
;MFFVPQDGFTPKLCNYQELRDEHTVDKKLIIENFLPFFQLHAPMIEEQQQMILDSNFMITFVLLERAFQSQHGKYFVMASGCMIDTNDLMKFYRNPEELDDDKAMDAKTLLGPYWRRNNQILGKHLKEVKLDVDEFLLIVALIYWDFGG
;
A
#
# COMPACT_ATOMS: atom_id res chain seq x y z
N MET A 1 -4.37 -5.81 -6.79
CA MET A 1 -4.34 -5.24 -8.15
C MET A 1 -2.90 -4.92 -8.49
N PHE A 2 -2.27 -5.67 -9.39
CA PHE A 2 -0.89 -5.38 -9.76
C PHE A 2 -0.86 -4.23 -10.76
N PHE A 3 -0.08 -3.20 -10.46
CA PHE A 3 0.21 -2.19 -11.46
C PHE A 3 1.02 -2.85 -12.59
N VAL A 4 0.40 -2.93 -13.77
CA VAL A 4 1.07 -3.30 -15.02
C VAL A 4 1.10 -2.04 -15.87
N PRO A 5 2.29 -1.47 -16.14
CA PRO A 5 2.38 -0.29 -16.99
C PRO A 5 1.80 -0.61 -18.38
N GLN A 6 0.82 0.17 -18.81
CA GLN A 6 0.34 0.13 -20.19
C GLN A 6 1.33 0.88 -21.10
N ASP A 7 1.35 0.54 -22.40
CA ASP A 7 2.16 1.25 -23.38
C ASP A 7 1.86 2.76 -23.36
N GLY A 8 2.90 3.57 -23.12
CA GLY A 8 2.79 5.02 -22.97
C GLY A 8 2.61 5.55 -21.54
N PHE A 9 2.57 4.68 -20.53
CA PHE A 9 2.56 5.12 -19.12
C PHE A 9 3.86 5.84 -18.76
N THR A 10 3.73 7.10 -18.33
CA THR A 10 4.85 7.87 -17.78
C THR A 10 4.74 7.89 -16.25
N PRO A 11 5.71 7.31 -15.51
CA PRO A 11 5.70 7.35 -14.06
C PRO A 11 5.58 8.78 -13.53
N LYS A 12 4.57 9.03 -12.69
CA LYS A 12 4.34 10.32 -12.05
C LYS A 12 4.68 10.22 -10.57
N LEU A 13 5.45 11.20 -10.09
CA LEU A 13 5.61 11.40 -8.65
C LEU A 13 4.34 12.00 -8.07
N CYS A 14 3.75 11.35 -7.06
CA CYS A 14 2.60 11.88 -6.36
C CYS A 14 3.00 12.63 -5.09
N ASN A 15 2.20 13.62 -4.71
CA ASN A 15 2.32 14.34 -3.44
C ASN A 15 1.31 13.82 -2.39
N TYR A 16 1.37 14.37 -1.18
CA TYR A 16 0.50 13.93 -0.08
C TYR A 16 -1.00 14.19 -0.29
N GLN A 17 -1.37 15.17 -1.11
CA GLN A 17 -2.78 15.47 -1.42
C GLN A 17 -3.34 14.39 -2.34
N GLU A 18 -2.59 14.05 -3.38
CA GLU A 18 -2.93 12.99 -4.34
C GLU A 18 -2.96 11.62 -3.66
N LEU A 19 -2.08 11.37 -2.69
CA LEU A 19 -2.05 10.11 -1.93
C LEU A 19 -3.41 9.78 -1.27
N ARG A 20 -4.16 10.78 -0.81
CA ARG A 20 -5.47 10.56 -0.20
C ARG A 20 -6.47 9.96 -1.21
N ASP A 21 -6.46 10.46 -2.43
CA ASP A 21 -7.35 10.01 -3.48
C ASP A 21 -6.96 8.60 -3.93
N GLU A 22 -5.65 8.34 -4.06
CA GLU A 22 -5.10 7.01 -4.34
C GLU A 22 -5.54 5.98 -3.29
N HIS A 23 -5.47 6.30 -2.00
CA HIS A 23 -5.94 5.41 -0.94
C HIS A 23 -7.44 5.11 -1.01
N THR A 24 -8.24 6.08 -1.46
CA THR A 24 -9.69 5.90 -1.63
C THR A 24 -9.98 4.91 -2.75
N VAL A 25 -9.24 5.04 -3.87
CA VAL A 25 -9.34 4.12 -5.01
C VAL A 25 -8.85 2.72 -4.63
N ASP A 26 -7.69 2.61 -3.98
CA ASP A 26 -7.15 1.34 -3.48
C ASP A 26 -8.17 0.59 -2.62
N LYS A 27 -8.71 1.27 -1.61
CA LYS A 27 -9.67 0.68 -0.68
C LYS A 27 -10.91 0.17 -1.41
N LYS A 28 -11.42 0.96 -2.36
CA LYS A 28 -12.58 0.58 -3.17
C LYS A 28 -12.29 -0.70 -3.98
N LEU A 29 -11.14 -0.76 -4.65
CA LEU A 29 -10.75 -1.92 -5.45
C LEU A 29 -10.63 -3.19 -4.62
N ILE A 30 -10.07 -3.10 -3.41
CA ILE A 30 -9.94 -4.25 -2.51
C ILE A 30 -11.32 -4.76 -2.06
N ILE A 31 -12.18 -3.84 -1.62
CA ILE A 31 -13.53 -4.18 -1.14
C ILE A 31 -14.40 -4.75 -2.26
N GLU A 32 -14.31 -4.22 -3.48
CA GLU A 32 -15.19 -4.60 -4.58
C GLU A 32 -14.72 -5.86 -5.33
N ASN A 33 -13.42 -6.20 -5.29
CA ASN A 33 -12.87 -7.28 -6.11
C ASN A 33 -12.20 -8.39 -5.29
N PHE A 34 -11.50 -8.01 -4.23
CA PHE A 34 -10.59 -8.91 -3.53
C PHE A 34 -11.29 -9.61 -2.35
N LEU A 35 -11.98 -8.86 -1.49
CA LEU A 35 -12.77 -9.44 -0.40
C LEU A 35 -13.86 -10.40 -0.90
N PRO A 36 -14.65 -10.06 -1.95
CA PRO A 36 -15.71 -10.95 -2.41
C PRO A 36 -15.20 -12.29 -2.94
N PHE A 37 -13.99 -12.31 -3.53
CA PHE A 37 -13.36 -13.56 -3.95
C PHE A 37 -13.15 -14.50 -2.76
N PHE A 38 -12.60 -14.01 -1.66
CA PHE A 38 -12.36 -14.85 -0.49
C PHE A 38 -13.65 -15.21 0.26
N GLN A 39 -14.57 -14.26 0.41
CA GLN A 39 -15.88 -14.48 1.03
C GLN A 39 -16.68 -15.58 0.32
N LEU A 40 -16.63 -15.62 -1.01
CA LEU A 40 -17.26 -16.68 -1.81
C LEU A 40 -16.69 -18.08 -1.47
N HIS A 41 -15.41 -18.16 -1.12
CA HIS A 41 -14.72 -19.41 -0.77
C HIS A 41 -14.71 -19.67 0.75
N ALA A 42 -15.44 -18.85 1.52
CA ALA A 42 -15.56 -18.92 2.98
C ALA A 42 -17.02 -19.06 3.46
N PRO A 43 -17.86 -19.92 2.84
CA PRO A 43 -19.32 -19.86 3.00
C PRO A 43 -19.85 -20.23 4.40
N MET A 44 -19.00 -20.70 5.31
CA MET A 44 -19.37 -21.18 6.64
C MET A 44 -18.88 -20.28 7.78
N ILE A 45 -18.34 -19.10 7.47
CA ILE A 45 -17.88 -18.14 8.48
C ILE A 45 -19.05 -17.31 8.99
N GLU A 46 -19.15 -17.17 10.32
CA GLU A 46 -20.15 -16.28 10.93
C GLU A 46 -19.86 -14.81 10.61
N GLU A 47 -20.90 -13.98 10.50
CA GLU A 47 -20.75 -12.57 10.12
C GLU A 47 -19.71 -11.81 10.97
N GLN A 48 -19.69 -12.04 12.30
CA GLN A 48 -18.71 -11.42 13.19
C GLN A 48 -17.27 -11.86 12.88
N GLN A 49 -17.07 -13.14 12.58
CA GLN A 49 -15.76 -13.67 12.21
C GLN A 49 -15.31 -13.10 10.85
N GLN A 50 -16.25 -12.98 9.91
CA GLN A 50 -15.98 -12.37 8.61
C GLN A 50 -15.55 -10.90 8.75
N MET A 51 -16.21 -10.14 9.61
CA MET A 51 -15.82 -8.75 9.90
C MET A 51 -14.40 -8.64 10.49
N ILE A 52 -13.99 -9.60 11.33
CA ILE A 52 -12.63 -9.65 11.89
C ILE A 52 -11.61 -9.94 10.79
N LEU A 53 -11.86 -10.96 9.97
CA LEU A 53 -10.98 -11.30 8.84
C LEU A 53 -10.81 -10.13 7.88
N ASP A 54 -11.91 -9.51 7.45
CA ASP A 54 -11.87 -8.37 6.54
C ASP A 54 -11.06 -7.21 7.15
N SER A 55 -11.25 -6.93 8.44
CA SER A 55 -10.54 -5.85 9.13
C SER A 55 -9.03 -6.12 9.25
N ASN A 56 -8.63 -7.34 9.63
CA ASN A 56 -7.23 -7.74 9.75
C ASN A 56 -6.53 -7.78 8.38
N PHE A 57 -7.25 -8.27 7.37
CA PHE A 57 -6.74 -8.40 6.02
C PHE A 57 -6.43 -7.04 5.40
N MET A 58 -7.35 -6.07 5.50
CA MET A 58 -7.25 -4.79 4.77
C MET A 58 -5.92 -4.06 4.99
N ILE A 59 -5.50 -3.88 6.25
CA ILE A 59 -4.27 -3.14 6.57
C ILE A 59 -3.04 -3.93 6.12
N THR A 60 -3.01 -5.22 6.44
CA THR A 60 -1.89 -6.11 6.13
C THR A 60 -1.70 -6.26 4.62
N PHE A 61 -2.79 -6.44 3.89
CA PHE A 61 -2.80 -6.54 2.44
C PHE A 61 -2.26 -5.27 1.78
N VAL A 62 -2.71 -4.09 2.19
CA VAL A 62 -2.22 -2.82 1.61
C VAL A 62 -0.72 -2.66 1.83
N LEU A 63 -0.22 -2.95 3.03
CA LEU A 63 1.22 -2.88 3.31
C LEU A 63 2.02 -3.86 2.44
N LEU A 64 1.55 -5.11 2.34
CA LEU A 64 2.18 -6.16 1.54
C LEU A 64 2.16 -5.83 0.04
N GLU A 65 1.01 -5.42 -0.50
CA GLU A 65 0.83 -5.08 -1.90
C GLU A 65 1.74 -3.92 -2.32
N ARG A 66 1.82 -2.86 -1.50
CA ARG A 66 2.70 -1.72 -1.78
C ARG A 66 4.16 -2.11 -1.71
N ALA A 67 4.56 -2.93 -0.75
CA ALA A 67 5.94 -3.41 -0.64
C ALA A 67 6.32 -4.32 -1.83
N PHE A 68 5.42 -5.21 -2.25
CA PHE A 68 5.57 -6.05 -3.43
C PHE A 68 5.75 -5.21 -4.71
N GLN A 69 4.85 -4.25 -4.96
CA GLN A 69 4.95 -3.37 -6.14
C GLN A 69 6.24 -2.54 -6.14
N SER A 70 6.76 -2.20 -4.96
CA SER A 70 7.96 -1.38 -4.79
C SER A 70 9.25 -2.20 -4.79
N GLN A 71 9.19 -3.53 -4.90
CA GLN A 71 10.34 -4.41 -4.66
C GLN A 71 11.48 -4.28 -5.69
N HIS A 72 11.18 -3.75 -6.88
CA HIS A 72 12.18 -3.55 -7.95
C HIS A 72 12.72 -2.12 -8.02
N GLY A 73 12.22 -1.22 -7.19
CA GLY A 73 12.45 0.22 -7.30
C GLY A 73 12.95 0.88 -6.02
N LYS A 74 13.32 2.16 -6.15
CA LYS A 74 13.63 3.03 -5.01
C LYS A 74 12.39 3.75 -4.48
N TYR A 75 11.36 3.88 -5.31
CA TYR A 75 10.11 4.55 -4.99
C TYR A 75 9.13 3.60 -4.32
N PHE A 76 8.24 4.18 -3.53
CA PHE A 76 7.04 3.50 -3.05
C PHE A 76 5.95 3.65 -4.11
N VAL A 77 5.44 2.53 -4.61
CA VAL A 77 4.54 2.46 -5.77
C VAL A 77 3.11 2.22 -5.30
N MET A 78 2.19 3.07 -5.74
CA MET A 78 0.74 2.96 -5.53
C MET A 78 0.09 2.05 -6.58
N ALA A 79 -1.15 1.59 -6.38
CA ALA A 79 -1.80 0.68 -7.34
C ALA A 79 -2.02 1.30 -8.72
N SER A 80 -2.19 2.62 -8.78
CA SER A 80 -2.25 3.38 -10.04
C SER A 80 -0.91 3.45 -10.78
N GLY A 81 0.20 3.07 -10.14
CA GLY A 81 1.55 3.29 -10.64
C GLY A 81 2.16 4.64 -10.25
N CYS A 82 1.41 5.51 -9.55
CA CYS A 82 1.95 6.72 -8.93
C CYS A 82 3.09 6.35 -7.96
N MET A 83 4.13 7.18 -7.92
CA MET A 83 5.35 6.92 -7.17
C MET A 83 5.58 7.97 -6.08
N ILE A 84 5.95 7.52 -4.89
CA ILE A 84 6.36 8.38 -3.77
C ILE A 84 7.86 8.21 -3.56
N ASP A 85 8.59 9.33 -3.52
CA ASP A 85 9.97 9.34 -3.08
C ASP A 85 10.06 9.48 -1.55
N THR A 86 10.14 8.33 -0.87
CA THR A 86 10.25 8.30 0.59
C THR A 86 11.60 8.79 1.11
N ASN A 87 12.58 9.05 0.23
CA ASN A 87 13.87 9.63 0.62
C ASN A 87 13.82 11.16 0.66
N ASP A 88 12.88 11.77 -0.08
CA ASP A 88 12.62 13.20 -0.10
C ASP A 88 11.19 13.52 0.33
N LEU A 89 10.91 13.22 1.61
CA LEU A 89 9.62 13.54 2.21
C LEU A 89 9.33 15.05 2.27
N MET A 90 10.35 15.92 2.21
CA MET A 90 10.10 17.36 2.11
C MET A 90 9.36 17.67 0.82
N LYS A 91 9.87 17.18 -0.31
CA LYS A 91 9.22 17.37 -1.62
C LYS A 91 7.83 16.74 -1.67
N PHE A 92 7.65 15.59 -1.01
CA PHE A 92 6.36 14.90 -0.95
C PHE A 92 5.27 15.69 -0.19
N TYR A 93 5.63 16.30 0.94
CA TYR A 93 4.70 17.07 1.77
C TYR A 93 4.60 18.55 1.40
N ARG A 94 5.47 19.05 0.51
CA ARG A 94 5.45 20.45 0.08
C ARG A 94 4.18 20.75 -0.70
N ASN A 95 3.46 21.78 -0.27
CA ASN A 95 2.34 22.35 -1.01
C ASN A 95 2.77 23.66 -1.68
N PRO A 96 2.73 23.77 -3.02
CA PRO A 96 3.12 25.01 -3.71
C PRO A 96 2.19 26.20 -3.43
N GLU A 97 1.00 25.95 -2.86
CA GLU A 97 0.06 27.01 -2.45
C GLU A 97 0.41 27.61 -1.08
N GLU A 98 1.34 27.01 -0.33
CA GLU A 98 1.79 27.51 0.97
C GLU A 98 2.96 28.50 0.81
N LEU A 99 2.98 29.52 1.67
CA LEU A 99 3.98 30.60 1.61
C LEU A 99 5.38 30.16 2.04
N ASP A 100 5.47 29.11 2.85
CA ASP A 100 6.68 28.53 3.41
C ASP A 100 6.58 27.00 3.46
N ASP A 101 7.66 26.37 3.91
CA ASP A 101 7.78 24.90 3.99
C ASP A 101 7.52 24.37 5.43
N ASP A 102 7.00 25.19 6.35
CA ASP A 102 6.94 24.85 7.78
C ASP A 102 6.06 23.62 8.02
N LYS A 103 4.88 23.58 7.39
CA LYS A 103 3.97 22.42 7.51
C LYS A 103 4.54 21.16 6.86
N ALA A 104 5.28 21.30 5.77
CA ALA A 104 5.96 20.18 5.13
C ALA A 104 7.07 19.62 6.06
N MET A 105 7.78 20.51 6.76
CA MET A 105 8.78 20.14 7.76
C MET A 105 8.15 19.43 8.97
N ASP A 106 7.02 19.94 9.47
CA ASP A 106 6.26 19.32 10.55
C ASP A 106 5.77 17.93 10.16
N ALA A 107 5.15 17.80 8.98
CA ALA A 107 4.68 16.53 8.44
C ALA A 107 5.83 15.53 8.26
N LYS A 108 6.98 15.95 7.70
CA LYS A 108 8.18 15.10 7.61
C LYS A 108 8.68 14.67 8.98
N THR A 109 8.67 15.56 9.97
CA THR A 109 9.15 15.27 11.32
C THR A 109 8.25 14.25 12.01
N LEU A 110 6.93 14.43 11.87
CA LEU A 110 5.92 13.57 12.49
C LEU A 110 5.79 12.21 11.79
N LEU A 111 5.74 12.18 10.46
CA LEU A 111 5.45 10.99 9.65
C LEU A 111 6.71 10.30 9.11
N GLY A 112 7.86 10.95 9.13
CA GLY A 112 9.14 10.35 8.74
C GLY A 112 9.48 9.04 9.49
N PRO A 113 9.25 8.94 10.80
CA PRO A 113 9.39 7.67 11.53
C PRO A 113 8.52 6.54 10.98
N TYR A 114 7.27 6.84 10.57
CA TYR A 114 6.37 5.86 9.96
C TYR A 114 6.95 5.31 8.65
N TRP A 115 7.38 6.19 7.73
CA TRP A 115 7.97 5.76 6.46
C TRP A 115 9.22 4.91 6.65
N ARG A 116 10.11 5.30 7.58
CA ARG A 116 11.30 4.51 7.91
C ARG A 116 10.93 3.13 8.45
N ARG A 117 10.00 3.07 9.40
CA ARG A 117 9.56 1.81 10.00
C ARG A 117 8.90 0.89 8.96
N ASN A 118 8.03 1.43 8.09
CA ASN A 118 7.41 0.67 7.02
C ASN A 118 8.46 0.02 6.09
N ASN A 119 9.48 0.79 5.69
CA ASN A 119 10.56 0.26 4.88
C ASN A 119 11.43 -0.77 5.64
N GLN A 120 11.67 -0.58 6.94
CA GLN A 120 12.49 -1.51 7.73
C GLN A 120 11.79 -2.84 8.01
N ILE A 121 10.48 -2.83 8.27
CA ILE A 121 9.72 -4.02 8.65
C ILE A 121 9.35 -4.87 7.43
N LEU A 122 9.05 -4.24 6.29
CA LEU A 122 8.46 -4.96 5.17
C LEU A 122 9.19 -4.66 3.86
N GLY A 123 9.33 -3.38 3.51
CA GLY A 123 9.88 -2.97 2.21
C GLY A 123 11.28 -3.52 1.92
N LYS A 124 12.18 -3.48 2.90
CA LYS A 124 13.54 -4.01 2.77
C LYS A 124 13.54 -5.52 2.54
N HIS A 125 12.78 -6.27 3.32
CA HIS A 125 12.76 -7.72 3.24
C HIS A 125 12.14 -8.23 1.93
N LEU A 126 11.07 -7.60 1.45
CA LEU A 126 10.51 -7.95 0.14
C LEU A 126 11.47 -7.62 -1.02
N LYS A 127 12.26 -6.55 -0.94
CA LYS A 127 13.31 -6.24 -1.92
C LYS A 127 14.43 -7.29 -1.95
N GLU A 128 14.71 -7.92 -0.80
CA GLU A 128 15.73 -8.96 -0.66
C GLU A 128 15.22 -10.30 -1.18
N VAL A 129 14.00 -10.69 -0.80
CA VAL A 129 13.38 -11.96 -1.21
C VAL A 129 12.97 -11.94 -2.69
N LYS A 130 12.47 -10.80 -3.18
CA LYS A 130 11.93 -10.61 -4.54
C LYS A 130 10.88 -11.65 -4.88
N LEU A 131 9.75 -11.57 -4.18
CA LEU A 131 8.64 -12.49 -4.40
C LEU A 131 8.21 -12.45 -5.86
N ASP A 132 7.94 -13.61 -6.43
CA ASP A 132 7.16 -13.68 -7.65
C ASP A 132 5.65 -13.51 -7.38
N VAL A 133 4.86 -13.49 -8.45
CA VAL A 133 3.41 -13.28 -8.35
C VAL A 133 2.72 -14.44 -7.62
N ASP A 134 3.18 -15.67 -7.83
CA ASP A 134 2.56 -16.87 -7.25
C ASP A 134 2.82 -16.92 -5.74
N GLU A 135 4.05 -16.63 -5.32
CA GLU A 135 4.44 -16.50 -3.91
C GLU A 135 3.67 -15.36 -3.21
N PHE A 136 3.54 -14.22 -3.88
CA PHE A 136 2.75 -13.10 -3.35
C PHE A 136 1.27 -13.51 -3.15
N LEU A 137 0.66 -14.14 -4.15
CA LEU A 137 -0.74 -14.59 -4.06
C LEU A 137 -0.93 -15.63 -2.95
N LEU A 138 0.03 -16.51 -2.74
CA LEU A 138 0.03 -17.46 -1.62
C LEU A 138 0.04 -16.74 -0.27
N ILE A 139 0.94 -15.77 -0.07
CA ILE A 139 0.99 -14.98 1.19
C ILE A 139 -0.31 -14.21 1.39
N VAL A 140 -0.85 -13.62 0.32
CA VAL A 140 -2.12 -12.90 0.34
C VAL A 140 -3.27 -13.81 0.80
N ALA A 141 -3.32 -15.06 0.34
CA ALA A 141 -4.29 -16.01 0.85
C ALA A 141 -4.08 -16.32 2.34
N LEU A 142 -2.84 -16.50 2.79
CA LEU A 142 -2.53 -16.77 4.20
C LEU A 142 -2.95 -15.62 5.12
N ILE A 143 -2.70 -14.37 4.75
CA ILE A 143 -3.09 -13.21 5.58
C ILE A 143 -4.60 -13.00 5.62
N TYR A 144 -5.35 -13.43 4.59
CA TYR A 144 -6.81 -13.34 4.62
C TYR A 144 -7.41 -14.26 5.69
N TRP A 145 -6.80 -15.42 5.89
CA TRP A 145 -7.25 -16.41 6.88
C TRP A 145 -6.71 -16.17 8.29
N ASP A 146 -6.16 -14.98 8.56
CA ASP A 146 -5.66 -14.60 9.88
C ASP A 146 -6.76 -13.97 10.76
N PHE A 147 -7.27 -14.76 11.70
CA PHE A 147 -8.26 -14.33 12.70
C PHE A 147 -7.66 -13.42 13.80
N GLY A 148 -6.34 -13.19 13.78
CA GLY A 148 -5.61 -12.53 14.85
C GLY A 148 -5.21 -13.54 15.93
N GLY A 149 -3.91 -13.75 16.08
CA GLY A 149 -3.31 -14.47 17.21
C GLY A 149 -3.08 -13.59 18.42
#